data_AF-A0A1D1W960-F1
#
_entry.id   AF-A0A1D1W960-F1
#
_cell.length_a   1.000
_cell.length_b   1.000
_cell.length_c   1.000
_cell.angle_alpha   90.00
_cell.angle_beta   90.00
_cell.angle_gamma   90.00
#
_symmetry.space_group_name_H-M   'P 1'
#
loop_
_entity.id
_entity.type
_entity.pdbx_description
1 polymer ?
#
loop_
_entity_poly.entity_id
_entity_poly.type
_entity_poly.pdbx_seq_one_letter_code
_entity_poly.pdbx_strand_id
1 'polypeptide(L)'
;MWRAGGQAEAYVYAPGNQDLAIERIPGFFSDGSIGTSMGRGVQTFQTEHWNTVKLYMKMNSVRGGRPVPDGVVKLMINGKPAVDFDKMIWRTRPLVQIEGIMFQTFFGGNDPTYAPAKDTFIAFKDFSLTEQ
;
A
#
# COMPACT_ATOMS: atom_id res chain seq x y z
N MET A 1 1.70 -5.17 -1.22
CA MET A 1 2.45 -6.45 -1.23
C MET A 1 1.50 -7.60 -1.55
N TRP A 2 2.03 -8.77 -1.93
CA TRP A 2 1.30 -10.04 -1.87
C TRP A 2 1.66 -10.79 -0.57
N ARG A 3 0.76 -11.65 -0.10
CA ARG A 3 0.93 -12.57 1.03
C ARG A 3 0.51 -13.99 0.65
N ALA A 4 0.56 -14.91 1.61
CA ALA A 4 0.11 -16.28 1.43
C ALA A 4 -1.30 -16.35 0.81
N GLY A 5 -1.53 -17.32 -0.08
CA GLY A 5 -2.81 -17.45 -0.80
C GLY A 5 -3.11 -16.31 -1.78
N GLY A 6 -2.10 -15.52 -2.18
CA GLY A 6 -2.27 -14.41 -3.11
C GLY A 6 -2.95 -13.18 -2.50
N GLN A 7 -3.12 -13.12 -1.19
CA GLN A 7 -3.72 -11.96 -0.53
C GLN A 7 -2.97 -10.66 -0.87
N ALA A 8 -3.70 -9.65 -1.30
CA ALA A 8 -3.16 -8.33 -1.59
C ALA A 8 -3.26 -7.42 -0.36
N GLU A 9 -2.36 -6.44 -0.28
CA GLU A 9 -2.42 -5.36 0.72
C GLU A 9 -1.74 -4.09 0.19
N ALA A 10 -2.18 -2.93 0.69
CA ALA A 10 -1.33 -1.75 0.67
C ALA A 10 -0.35 -1.88 1.85
N TYR A 11 0.95 -1.78 1.56
CA TYR A 11 2.01 -1.87 2.57
C TYR A 11 2.70 -0.51 2.65
N VAL A 12 2.54 0.17 3.78
CA VAL A 12 2.73 1.61 3.89
C VAL A 12 3.78 1.94 4.95
N TYR A 13 4.76 2.74 4.56
CA TYR A 13 5.61 3.48 5.50
C TYR A 13 5.10 4.92 5.56
N ALA A 14 4.63 5.34 6.73
CA ALA A 14 4.08 6.67 6.98
C ALA A 14 4.47 7.14 8.38
N PRO A 15 4.42 8.47 8.65
CA PRO A 15 4.61 9.01 10.00
C PRO A 15 3.75 8.32 11.06
N GLY A 16 4.28 8.11 12.26
CA GLY A 16 3.56 7.37 13.32
C GLY A 16 2.32 8.07 13.90
N ASN A 17 2.12 9.36 13.62
CA ASN A 17 1.02 10.16 14.16
C ASN A 17 -0.28 10.06 13.33
N GLN A 18 -0.61 8.87 12.80
CA GLN A 18 -1.81 8.65 11.98
C GLN A 18 -3.13 8.85 12.76
N ASP A 19 -4.24 9.03 12.04
CA ASP A 19 -5.58 8.94 12.62
C ASP A 19 -5.88 7.49 13.05
N LEU A 20 -6.39 7.31 14.27
CA LEU A 20 -6.68 5.99 14.85
C LEU A 20 -7.71 5.17 14.05
N ALA A 21 -8.50 5.81 13.18
CA ALA A 21 -9.40 5.11 12.26
C ALA A 21 -8.65 4.15 11.31
N ILE A 22 -7.34 4.33 11.11
CA ILE A 22 -6.51 3.43 10.31
C ILE A 22 -6.56 1.99 10.84
N GLU A 23 -6.66 1.81 12.17
CA GLU A 23 -6.71 0.50 12.82
C GLU A 23 -8.02 -0.26 12.54
N ARG A 24 -9.05 0.44 12.07
CA ARG A 24 -10.35 -0.15 11.71
C ARG A 24 -10.39 -0.71 10.30
N ILE A 25 -9.34 -0.49 9.51
CA ILE A 25 -9.25 -1.03 8.16
C ILE A 25 -9.13 -2.56 8.25
N PRO A 26 -9.95 -3.34 7.52
CA PRO A 26 -9.82 -4.79 7.52
C PRO A 26 -8.41 -5.24 7.10
N GLY A 27 -7.88 -6.26 7.78
CA GLY A 27 -6.52 -6.73 7.53
C GLY A 27 -5.43 -5.70 7.90
N PHE A 28 -5.75 -4.73 8.76
CA PHE A 28 -4.77 -3.83 9.36
C PHE A 28 -3.80 -4.62 10.26
N PHE A 29 -2.50 -4.33 10.11
CA PHE A 29 -1.48 -4.83 11.03
C PHE A 29 -0.30 -3.84 11.05
N SER A 30 0.15 -3.48 12.25
CA SER A 30 1.38 -2.71 12.46
C SER A 30 1.94 -3.06 13.84
N ASP A 31 3.25 -3.30 13.90
CA ASP A 31 4.00 -3.47 15.15
C ASP A 31 5.00 -2.31 15.37
N GLY A 32 4.97 -1.29 14.51
CA GLY A 32 5.86 -0.13 14.55
C GLY A 32 7.30 -0.40 14.11
N SER A 33 7.68 -1.64 13.80
CA SER A 33 9.04 -2.02 13.38
C SER A 33 9.19 -2.11 11.86
N ILE A 34 8.08 -2.39 11.16
CA ILE A 34 8.02 -2.55 9.71
C ILE A 34 6.86 -1.73 9.12
N GLY A 35 6.64 -1.84 7.80
CA GLY A 35 5.53 -1.18 7.14
C GLY A 35 4.18 -1.64 7.69
N THR A 36 3.22 -0.72 7.68
CA THR A 36 1.84 -0.99 8.08
C THR A 36 1.11 -1.71 6.95
N SER A 37 0.48 -2.84 7.26
CA SER A 37 -0.40 -3.55 6.34
C SER A 37 -1.80 -2.96 6.41
N MET A 38 -2.40 -2.67 5.26
CA MET A 38 -3.76 -2.15 5.14
C MET A 38 -4.50 -2.96 4.07
N GLY A 39 -5.70 -3.45 4.40
CA GLY A 39 -6.52 -4.21 3.46
C GLY A 39 -6.04 -5.63 3.19
N ARG A 40 -5.17 -6.20 4.04
CA ARG A 40 -4.61 -7.55 3.82
C ARG A 40 -5.71 -8.57 3.67
N GLY A 41 -5.73 -9.24 2.51
CA GLY A 41 -6.65 -10.34 2.24
C GLY A 41 -8.10 -9.92 1.96
N VAL A 42 -8.40 -8.62 1.91
CA VAL A 42 -9.70 -8.11 1.45
C VAL A 42 -9.91 -8.45 -0.03
N GLN A 43 -8.83 -8.39 -0.82
CA GLN A 43 -8.78 -8.91 -2.19
C GLN A 43 -7.56 -9.82 -2.35
N THR A 44 -7.59 -10.67 -3.37
CA THR A 44 -6.49 -11.57 -3.73
C THR A 44 -6.08 -11.38 -5.18
N PHE A 45 -4.79 -11.57 -5.46
CA PHE A 45 -4.26 -11.79 -6.78
C PHE A 45 -4.61 -13.21 -7.25
N GLN A 46 -4.96 -13.33 -8.52
CA GLN A 46 -5.18 -14.61 -9.19
C GLN A 46 -3.87 -15.09 -9.81
N THR A 47 -3.38 -16.25 -9.40
CA THR A 47 -2.19 -16.88 -9.98
C THR A 47 -2.45 -17.25 -11.44
N GLU A 48 -1.44 -17.14 -12.30
CA GLU A 48 -1.53 -17.48 -13.74
C GLU A 48 -2.50 -16.60 -14.55
N HIS A 49 -3.00 -15.51 -13.95
CA HIS A 49 -3.86 -14.54 -14.62
C HIS A 49 -3.25 -13.13 -14.57
N TRP A 50 -3.63 -12.31 -15.54
CA TRP A 50 -3.36 -10.87 -15.47
C TRP A 50 -4.21 -10.25 -14.35
N ASN A 51 -3.55 -9.54 -13.45
CA ASN A 51 -4.23 -8.78 -12.40
C ASN A 51 -4.08 -7.28 -12.69
N THR A 52 -5.20 -6.58 -12.74
CA THR A 52 -5.20 -5.11 -12.84
C THR A 52 -5.10 -4.51 -11.46
N VAL A 53 -4.04 -3.74 -11.20
CA VAL A 53 -3.82 -3.05 -9.93
C VAL A 53 -3.98 -1.54 -10.14
N LYS A 54 -4.78 -0.91 -9.28
CA LYS A 54 -4.87 0.56 -9.21
C LYS A 54 -4.57 1.00 -7.80
N LEU A 55 -3.54 1.82 -7.66
CA LEU A 55 -3.20 2.52 -6.42
C LEU A 55 -3.44 4.01 -6.63
N TYR A 56 -4.28 4.61 -5.80
CA TYR A 56 -4.49 6.04 -5.75
C TYR A 56 -3.95 6.58 -4.43
N MET A 57 -3.23 7.69 -4.51
CA MET A 57 -2.68 8.39 -3.36
C MET A 57 -2.94 9.88 -3.49
N LYS A 58 -3.29 10.51 -2.37
CA LYS A 58 -3.41 11.97 -2.27
C LYS A 58 -2.67 12.43 -1.03
N MET A 59 -1.73 13.36 -1.19
CA MET A 59 -1.03 13.96 -0.05
C MET A 59 -2.00 14.70 0.86
N ASN A 60 -1.76 14.61 2.15
CA ASN A 60 -2.49 15.39 3.14
C ASN A 60 -2.04 16.86 3.17
N SER A 61 -2.89 17.75 3.66
CA SER A 61 -2.59 19.16 3.87
C SER A 61 -1.80 19.38 5.16
N VAL A 62 -1.00 20.45 5.18
CA VAL A 62 -0.29 20.93 6.37
C VAL A 62 -0.77 22.36 6.63
N ARG A 63 -1.48 22.58 7.74
CA ARG A 63 -2.09 23.88 8.08
C ARG A 63 -1.50 24.40 9.38
N GLY A 64 -0.99 25.64 9.37
CA GLY A 64 -0.33 26.22 10.56
C GLY A 64 0.86 25.39 11.06
N GLY A 65 1.57 24.70 10.16
CA GLY A 65 2.70 23.82 10.49
C GLY A 65 2.30 22.44 11.05
N ARG A 66 1.01 22.09 11.07
CA ARG A 66 0.51 20.80 11.57
C ARG A 66 -0.08 19.95 10.44
N PRO A 67 0.22 18.65 10.37
CA PRO A 67 -0.43 17.76 9.42
C PRO A 67 -1.91 17.60 9.75
N VAL A 68 -2.76 17.69 8.72
CA VAL A 68 -4.19 17.36 8.80
C VAL A 68 -4.36 15.95 8.25
N PRO A 69 -5.19 15.06 8.84
CA PRO A 69 -5.45 13.73 8.31
C PRO A 69 -6.52 13.79 7.20
N ASP A 70 -6.18 14.39 6.06
CA ASP A 70 -7.04 14.53 4.88
C ASP A 70 -6.38 13.97 3.60
N GLY A 71 -5.34 13.15 3.78
CA GLY A 71 -4.70 12.39 2.71
C GLY A 71 -5.44 11.09 2.42
N VAL A 72 -5.22 10.53 1.23
CA VAL A 72 -5.98 9.36 0.77
C VAL A 72 -5.04 8.24 0.34
N VAL A 73 -5.44 7.01 0.63
CA VAL A 73 -4.94 5.78 -0.01
C VAL A 73 -6.14 4.96 -0.51
N LYS A 74 -6.11 4.56 -1.78
CA LYS A 74 -7.05 3.57 -2.31
C LYS A 74 -6.31 2.51 -3.07
N LEU A 75 -6.61 1.25 -2.78
CA LEU A 75 -6.09 0.11 -3.52
C LEU A 75 -7.27 -0.65 -4.14
N MET A 76 -7.18 -0.92 -5.43
CA MET A 76 -8.09 -1.81 -6.13
C MET A 76 -7.33 -2.93 -6.82
N ILE A 77 -7.88 -4.14 -6.73
CA ILE A 77 -7.39 -5.34 -7.41
C ILE A 77 -8.51 -5.84 -8.31
N ASN A 78 -8.26 -5.98 -9.60
CA ASN A 78 -9.24 -6.43 -10.61
C ASN A 78 -10.56 -5.66 -10.55
N GLY A 79 -10.48 -4.34 -10.39
CA GLY A 79 -11.65 -3.46 -10.31
C GLY A 79 -12.40 -3.49 -8.98
N LYS A 80 -11.97 -4.30 -7.99
CA LYS A 80 -12.61 -4.39 -6.67
C LYS A 80 -11.80 -3.65 -5.60
N PRO A 81 -12.44 -2.91 -4.68
CA PRO A 81 -11.74 -2.20 -3.62
C PRO A 81 -11.13 -3.18 -2.60
N ALA A 82 -9.86 -2.95 -2.27
CA ALA A 82 -9.13 -3.60 -1.19
C ALA A 82 -8.87 -2.64 -0.02
N VAL A 83 -8.62 -1.37 -0.32
CA VAL A 83 -8.49 -0.28 0.65
C VAL A 83 -9.18 0.96 0.09
N ASP A 84 -9.95 1.65 0.93
CA ASP A 84 -10.39 3.03 0.69
C ASP A 84 -10.32 3.76 2.03
N PHE A 85 -9.28 4.60 2.22
CA PHE A 85 -9.03 5.31 3.46
C PHE A 85 -8.59 6.75 3.16
N ASP A 86 -9.27 7.71 3.79
CA ASP A 86 -9.20 9.14 3.48
C ASP A 86 -8.70 10.00 4.65
N LYS A 87 -8.12 9.35 5.67
CA LYS A 87 -7.53 9.99 6.84
C LYS A 87 -6.03 9.72 6.98
N MET A 88 -5.34 9.55 5.85
CA MET A 88 -3.89 9.37 5.85
C MET A 88 -3.16 10.66 6.22
N ILE A 89 -2.07 10.51 6.96
CA ILE A 89 -1.01 11.51 7.06
C ILE A 89 0.20 10.97 6.32
N TRP A 90 0.43 11.44 5.10
CA TRP A 90 1.59 11.08 4.28
C TRP A 90 2.82 11.93 4.58
N ARG A 91 2.61 13.16 5.06
CA ARG A 91 3.68 14.12 5.36
C ARG A 91 3.37 14.96 6.60
N THR A 92 4.45 15.42 7.23
CA THR A 92 4.42 16.38 8.35
C THR A 92 4.91 17.77 7.96
N ARG A 93 5.56 17.91 6.78
CA ARG A 93 6.12 19.16 6.26
C ARG A 93 5.58 19.43 4.85
N PRO A 94 5.28 20.67 4.48
CA PRO A 94 4.58 20.99 3.22
C PRO A 94 5.42 20.75 1.96
N LEU A 95 6.75 20.73 2.07
CA LEU A 95 7.64 20.56 0.92
C LEU A 95 7.82 19.09 0.49
N VAL A 96 7.39 18.13 1.31
CA VAL A 96 7.41 16.72 0.94
C VAL A 96 6.25 16.45 -0.02
N GLN A 97 6.54 15.92 -1.19
CA GLN A 97 5.57 15.63 -2.26
C GLN A 97 5.75 14.20 -2.77
N ILE A 98 4.86 13.76 -3.67
CA ILE A 98 5.05 12.52 -4.41
C ILE A 98 6.14 12.76 -5.45
N GLU A 99 7.21 11.96 -5.40
CA GLU A 99 8.35 12.10 -6.32
C GLU A 99 8.26 11.16 -7.53
N GLY A 100 7.51 10.06 -7.42
CA GLY A 100 7.34 9.11 -8.51
C GLY A 100 6.89 7.73 -8.04
N ILE A 101 7.19 6.72 -8.86
CA ILE A 101 6.88 5.31 -8.59
C ILE A 101 8.16 4.59 -8.15
N MET A 102 8.10 3.93 -7.01
CA MET A 102 9.10 2.96 -6.58
C MET A 102 8.68 1.56 -7.04
N PHE A 103 9.32 1.06 -8.10
CA PHE A 103 9.04 -0.29 -8.60
C PHE A 103 10.03 -1.30 -8.00
N GLN A 104 9.54 -2.17 -7.13
CA GLN A 104 10.32 -3.24 -6.50
C GLN A 104 9.48 -4.50 -6.38
N THR A 105 10.10 -5.65 -6.67
CA THR A 105 9.46 -6.96 -6.56
C THR A 105 10.49 -7.98 -6.11
N PHE A 106 10.18 -8.68 -5.02
CA PHE A 106 11.02 -9.74 -4.46
C PHE A 106 10.17 -10.58 -3.48
N PHE A 107 10.56 -11.82 -3.28
CA PHE A 107 10.10 -12.59 -2.11
C PHE A 107 10.73 -11.97 -0.88
N GLY A 108 9.92 -11.57 0.09
CA GLY A 108 10.34 -10.61 1.09
C GLY A 108 9.82 -10.89 2.48
N GLY A 109 10.52 -10.29 3.43
CA GLY A 109 10.66 -10.68 4.82
C GLY A 109 12.17 -10.63 5.12
N ASN A 110 12.58 -10.84 6.37
CA ASN A 110 13.98 -10.70 6.77
C ASN A 110 14.64 -12.03 7.17
N ASP A 111 14.02 -13.16 6.85
CA ASP A 111 14.52 -14.49 7.18
C ASP A 111 14.24 -15.53 6.08
N PRO A 112 14.91 -16.71 6.12
CA PRO A 112 14.80 -17.72 5.06
C PRO A 112 13.41 -18.31 4.84
N THR A 113 12.46 -18.17 5.76
CA THR A 113 11.10 -18.71 5.61
C THR A 113 10.32 -18.03 4.47
N TYR A 114 10.79 -16.87 4.02
CA TYR A 114 10.22 -16.16 2.88
C TYR A 114 10.79 -16.58 1.53
N ALA A 115 11.83 -17.43 1.51
CA ALA A 115 12.43 -17.89 0.27
C ALA A 115 11.42 -18.70 -0.58
N PRO A 116 11.34 -18.48 -1.90
CA PRO A 116 10.48 -19.28 -2.76
C PRO A 116 10.99 -20.72 -2.82
N ALA A 117 10.07 -21.69 -2.83
CA ALA A 117 10.42 -23.12 -2.88
C ALA A 117 10.98 -23.58 -4.24
N LYS A 118 10.85 -22.75 -5.28
CA LYS A 118 11.25 -23.03 -6.66
C LYS A 118 11.45 -21.71 -7.41
N ASP A 119 12.06 -21.79 -8.59
CA ASP A 119 12.12 -20.66 -9.51
C ASP A 119 10.70 -20.20 -9.88
N THR A 120 10.52 -18.88 -9.89
CA THR A 120 9.24 -18.24 -10.17
C THR A 120 9.45 -17.02 -11.06
N PHE A 121 8.41 -16.69 -11.83
CA PHE A 121 8.41 -15.56 -12.74
C PHE A 121 7.15 -14.74 -12.52
N ILE A 122 7.27 -13.42 -12.65
CA ILE A 122 6.15 -12.49 -12.65
C ILE A 122 6.35 -11.52 -13.81
N ALA A 123 5.30 -11.30 -14.59
CA ALA A 123 5.31 -10.37 -15.72
C ALA A 123 4.50 -9.12 -15.37
N PHE A 124 4.97 -7.96 -15.82
CA PHE A 124 4.29 -6.68 -15.64
C PHE A 124 4.18 -5.96 -16.98
N LYS A 125 3.04 -5.31 -17.23
CA LYS A 125 2.77 -4.52 -18.43
C LYS A 125 1.76 -3.42 -18.11
N ASP A 126 1.56 -2.51 -19.07
CA ASP A 126 0.55 -1.44 -19.03
C ASP A 126 0.68 -0.50 -17.83
N PHE A 127 1.91 -0.14 -17.46
CA PHE A 127 2.15 0.88 -16.44
C PHE A 127 1.61 2.23 -16.89
N SER A 128 0.82 2.86 -16.03
CA SER A 128 0.31 4.20 -16.21
C SER A 128 0.43 4.98 -14.91
N LEU A 129 1.02 6.16 -14.99
CA LEU A 129 1.02 7.16 -13.92
C LEU A 129 0.21 8.34 -14.42
N THR A 130 -0.79 8.75 -13.64
CA THR A 130 -1.63 9.91 -13.96
C THR A 130 -1.81 10.77 -12.74
N GLU A 131 -1.81 12.08 -12.96
CA GLU A 131 -2.20 13.07 -11.96
C GLU A 131 -3.71 13.31 -12.09
N GLN A 132 -4.41 13.45 -10.97
CA GLN A 132 -5.85 13.72 -10.91
C GLN A 132 -6.13 14.99 -10.12
#